data_AF-A0A950RJC7-F1
#
_entry.id   AF-A0A950RJC7-F1
#
_cell.length_a   1.000
_cell.length_b   1.000
_cell.length_c   1.000
_cell.angle_alpha   90.00
_cell.angle_beta   90.00
_cell.angle_gamma   90.00
#
_symmetry.space_group_name_H-M   'P 1'
#
loop_
_entity.id
_entity.type
_entity.pdbx_description
1 polymer ?
#
loop_
_entity_poly.entity_id
_entity_poly.type
_entity_poly.pdbx_seq_one_letter_code
_entity_poly.pdbx_strand_id
1 'polypeptide(L)'
;RLVGEHRLRLGQAERGLPDLPGLLGQARQRLDDRTERLAIALPNLLAARRSALERAARRLPDPAALLRHARQHLAGAGARLVLALPNLVERRRGRLALCSHKLEAGLRHAVAGSHRRAARILTRLSDAPLRAALRAWRARTEGAGGRLEAVSPLAVLRRGYVVVSDQDGHALTESGQVRRGQLLRLRFCDGEVDARAEGGEAED
;
A
#
# COMPACT_ATOMS: atom_id res chain seq x y z
N ARG A 1 -114.17 -70.20 -33.27
CA ARG A 1 -113.44 -69.18 -34.05
C ARG A 1 -112.29 -68.53 -33.27
N LEU A 2 -112.47 -68.20 -31.98
CA LEU A 2 -111.45 -67.61 -31.07
C LEU A 2 -110.07 -68.33 -31.03
N VAL A 3 -110.04 -69.66 -31.19
CA VAL A 3 -108.79 -70.45 -31.19
C VAL A 3 -107.85 -70.08 -32.36
N GLY A 4 -108.39 -69.60 -33.48
CA GLY A 4 -107.59 -69.15 -34.63
C GLY A 4 -106.88 -67.82 -34.38
N GLU A 5 -107.57 -66.84 -33.77
CA GLU A 5 -106.99 -65.54 -33.41
C GLU A 5 -105.94 -65.64 -32.31
N HIS A 6 -106.16 -66.49 -31.29
CA HIS A 6 -105.15 -66.72 -30.25
C HIS A 6 -103.90 -67.42 -30.79
N ARG A 7 -104.03 -68.36 -31.76
CA ARG A 7 -102.88 -68.95 -32.45
C ARG A 7 -102.14 -67.94 -33.33
N LEU A 8 -102.84 -67.04 -33.99
CA LEU A 8 -102.23 -65.96 -34.78
C LEU A 8 -101.48 -64.96 -33.90
N ARG A 9 -102.03 -64.57 -32.74
CA ARG A 9 -101.37 -63.68 -31.77
C ARG A 9 -100.15 -64.33 -31.12
N LEU A 10 -100.22 -65.62 -30.76
CA LEU A 10 -99.07 -66.38 -30.27
C LEU A 10 -97.98 -66.52 -31.34
N GLY A 11 -98.35 -66.82 -32.59
CA GLY A 11 -97.41 -66.91 -33.70
C GLY A 11 -96.79 -65.57 -34.13
N GLN A 12 -97.45 -64.44 -33.85
CA GLN A 12 -96.87 -63.10 -34.00
C GLN A 12 -95.93 -62.76 -32.83
N ALA A 13 -96.27 -63.15 -31.59
CA ALA A 13 -95.41 -62.97 -30.43
C ALA A 13 -94.13 -63.83 -30.53
N GLU A 14 -94.21 -65.08 -31.00
CA GLU A 14 -93.06 -65.95 -31.27
C GLU A 14 -92.10 -65.35 -32.32
N ARG A 15 -92.64 -64.68 -33.34
CA ARG A 15 -91.83 -64.01 -34.38
C ARG A 15 -91.22 -62.68 -33.93
N GLY A 16 -91.75 -62.09 -32.86
CA GLY A 16 -91.21 -60.87 -32.25
C GLY A 16 -90.18 -61.14 -31.15
N LEU A 17 -90.03 -62.40 -30.71
CA LEU A 17 -89.02 -62.77 -29.73
C LEU A 17 -87.64 -62.83 -30.40
N PRO A 18 -86.62 -62.13 -29.87
CA PRO A 18 -85.26 -62.26 -30.38
C PRO A 18 -84.78 -63.70 -30.21
N ASP A 19 -83.99 -64.20 -31.16
CA ASP A 19 -83.40 -65.54 -31.13
C ASP A 19 -82.38 -65.66 -29.98
N LEU A 20 -82.88 -66.03 -28.80
CA LEU A 20 -82.08 -66.15 -27.58
C LEU A 20 -80.93 -67.17 -27.72
N PRO A 21 -81.14 -68.36 -28.32
CA PRO A 21 -80.03 -69.27 -28.64
C PRO A 21 -78.95 -68.64 -29.52
N GLY A 22 -79.34 -67.92 -30.58
CA GLY A 22 -78.39 -67.22 -31.47
C GLY A 22 -77.61 -66.13 -30.75
N LEU A 23 -78.27 -65.32 -29.92
CA LEU A 23 -77.63 -64.27 -29.13
C LEU A 23 -76.66 -64.84 -28.08
N LEU A 24 -77.04 -65.91 -27.39
CA LEU A 24 -76.18 -66.60 -26.44
C LEU A 24 -74.99 -67.28 -27.13
N GLY A 25 -75.19 -67.87 -28.30
CA GLY A 25 -74.12 -68.43 -29.13
C GLY A 25 -73.10 -67.36 -29.56
N GLN A 26 -73.58 -66.21 -30.05
CA GLN A 26 -72.72 -65.08 -30.40
C GLN A 26 -72.00 -64.49 -29.18
N ALA A 27 -72.67 -64.38 -28.04
CA ALA A 27 -72.05 -63.89 -26.81
C ALA A 27 -70.95 -64.84 -26.31
N ARG A 28 -71.19 -66.15 -26.39
CA ARG A 28 -70.20 -67.19 -26.05
C ARG A 28 -69.00 -67.16 -27.01
N GLN A 29 -69.24 -67.10 -28.32
CA GLN A 29 -68.17 -67.00 -29.31
C GLN A 29 -67.29 -65.76 -29.07
N ARG A 30 -67.91 -64.60 -28.78
CA ARG A 30 -67.17 -63.38 -28.41
C ARG A 30 -66.35 -63.58 -27.14
N LEU A 31 -66.87 -64.30 -26.14
CA LEU A 31 -66.14 -64.58 -24.91
C LEU A 31 -64.95 -65.50 -25.17
N ASP A 32 -65.13 -66.54 -25.99
CA ASP A 32 -64.08 -67.48 -26.37
C ASP A 32 -62.97 -66.78 -27.16
N ASP A 33 -63.33 -65.97 -28.17
CA ASP A 33 -62.39 -65.16 -28.95
C ASP A 33 -61.60 -64.18 -28.05
N ARG A 34 -62.26 -63.55 -27.09
CA ARG A 34 -61.59 -62.64 -26.14
C ARG A 34 -60.71 -63.40 -25.17
N THR A 35 -61.11 -64.60 -24.75
CA THR A 35 -60.33 -65.47 -23.88
C THR A 35 -59.06 -65.93 -24.57
N GLU A 36 -59.16 -66.40 -25.82
CA GLU A 36 -58.01 -66.82 -26.63
C GLU A 36 -57.06 -65.64 -26.91
N ARG A 37 -57.63 -64.48 -27.29
CA ARG A 37 -56.82 -63.27 -27.49
C ARG A 37 -56.14 -62.81 -26.22
N LEU A 38 -56.79 -62.88 -25.05
CA LEU A 38 -56.18 -62.52 -23.77
C LEU A 38 -55.11 -63.53 -23.36
N ALA A 39 -55.33 -64.82 -23.60
CA ALA A 39 -54.35 -65.88 -23.34
C ALA A 39 -53.04 -65.64 -24.09
N ILE A 40 -53.10 -65.05 -25.28
CA ILE A 40 -51.92 -64.72 -26.09
C ILE A 40 -51.38 -63.32 -25.77
N ALA A 41 -52.26 -62.32 -25.65
CA ALA A 41 -51.85 -60.92 -25.51
C ALA A 41 -51.23 -60.60 -24.15
N LEU A 42 -51.71 -61.22 -23.06
CA LEU A 42 -51.24 -60.90 -21.71
C LEU A 42 -49.81 -61.37 -21.45
N PRO A 43 -49.40 -62.62 -21.78
CA PRO A 43 -48.00 -63.04 -21.67
C PRO A 43 -47.07 -62.18 -22.53
N ASN A 44 -47.48 -61.85 -23.76
CA ASN A 44 -46.70 -61.02 -24.67
C ASN A 44 -46.51 -59.58 -24.14
N LEU A 45 -47.56 -58.98 -23.58
CA LEU A 45 -47.47 -57.67 -22.94
C LEU A 45 -46.53 -57.70 -21.73
N LEU A 46 -46.65 -58.71 -20.87
CA LEU A 46 -45.79 -58.86 -19.70
C LEU A 46 -44.33 -59.08 -20.10
N ALA A 47 -44.06 -59.91 -21.11
CA ALA A 47 -42.73 -60.11 -21.66
C ALA A 47 -42.14 -58.81 -22.25
N ALA A 48 -42.94 -58.05 -22.99
CA ALA A 48 -42.53 -56.75 -23.54
C ALA A 48 -42.22 -55.72 -22.44
N ARG A 49 -43.06 -55.66 -21.39
CA ARG A 49 -42.86 -54.75 -20.25
C ARG A 49 -41.64 -55.14 -19.41
N ARG A 50 -41.44 -56.43 -19.14
CA ARG A 50 -40.20 -56.94 -18.48
C ARG A 50 -38.96 -56.59 -19.29
N SER A 51 -38.99 -56.83 -20.60
CA SER A 51 -37.86 -56.49 -21.48
C SER A 51 -37.57 -54.98 -21.50
N ALA A 52 -38.60 -54.14 -21.49
CA ALA A 52 -38.43 -52.69 -21.42
C ALA A 52 -37.81 -52.25 -20.10
N LEU A 53 -38.25 -52.83 -18.97
CA LEU A 53 -37.68 -52.59 -17.66
C LEU A 53 -36.20 -53.01 -17.61
N GLU A 54 -35.86 -54.20 -18.10
CA GLU A 54 -34.47 -54.68 -18.13
C GLU A 54 -33.57 -53.79 -19.00
N ARG A 55 -34.07 -53.30 -20.13
CA ARG A 55 -33.32 -52.34 -20.98
C ARG A 55 -33.11 -51.02 -20.26
N ALA A 56 -34.12 -50.50 -19.57
CA ALA A 56 -34.01 -49.28 -18.78
C ALA A 56 -33.04 -49.46 -17.59
N ALA A 57 -33.11 -50.60 -16.90
CA ALA A 57 -32.23 -50.94 -15.79
C ALA A 57 -30.76 -51.09 -16.24
N ARG A 58 -30.50 -51.71 -17.40
CA ARG A 58 -29.16 -51.82 -17.99
C ARG A 58 -28.56 -50.47 -18.43
N ARG A 59 -29.41 -49.48 -18.72
CA ARG A 59 -28.98 -48.11 -19.05
C ARG A 59 -28.66 -47.28 -17.82
N LEU A 60 -29.09 -47.72 -16.63
CA LEU A 60 -28.76 -47.03 -15.39
C LEU A 60 -27.30 -47.33 -15.02
N PRO A 61 -26.45 -46.31 -14.84
CA PRO A 61 -25.09 -46.53 -14.35
C PRO A 61 -25.11 -47.26 -13.01
N ASP A 62 -24.18 -48.19 -12.79
CA ASP A 62 -24.03 -48.87 -11.49
C ASP A 62 -23.77 -47.80 -10.41
N PRO A 63 -24.71 -47.54 -9.48
CA PRO A 63 -24.53 -46.52 -8.45
C PRO A 63 -23.34 -46.84 -7.54
N ALA A 64 -23.03 -48.13 -7.36
CA ALA A 64 -21.86 -48.53 -6.60
C ALA A 64 -20.56 -48.19 -7.35
N ALA A 65 -20.53 -48.29 -8.69
CA ALA A 65 -19.40 -47.84 -9.50
C ALA A 65 -19.19 -46.33 -9.40
N LEU A 66 -20.25 -45.54 -9.48
CA LEU A 66 -20.17 -44.07 -9.32
C LEU A 66 -19.63 -43.69 -7.94
N LEU A 67 -20.11 -44.33 -6.87
CA LEU A 67 -19.61 -44.11 -5.52
C LEU A 67 -18.16 -44.55 -5.34
N ARG A 68 -17.75 -45.68 -5.92
CA ARG A 68 -16.35 -46.13 -5.92
C ARG A 68 -15.46 -45.10 -6.60
N HIS A 69 -15.86 -44.61 -7.77
CA HIS A 69 -15.10 -43.61 -8.50
C HIS A 69 -14.98 -42.29 -7.73
N ALA A 70 -16.08 -41.79 -7.15
CA ALA A 70 -16.06 -40.58 -6.32
C ALA A 70 -15.15 -40.74 -5.09
N ARG A 71 -15.20 -41.90 -4.41
CA ARG A 71 -14.31 -42.20 -3.28
C ARG A 71 -12.85 -42.26 -3.69
N GLN A 72 -12.53 -42.87 -4.83
CA GLN A 72 -11.16 -42.92 -5.36
C GLN A 72 -10.64 -41.52 -5.70
N HIS A 73 -11.48 -40.68 -6.31
CA HIS A 73 -11.13 -39.28 -6.59
C HIS A 73 -10.86 -38.49 -5.31
N LEU A 74 -11.72 -38.64 -4.29
CA LEU A 74 -11.53 -37.98 -2.99
C LEU A 74 -10.27 -38.49 -2.27
N ALA A 75 -10.01 -39.79 -2.28
CA ALA A 75 -8.81 -40.38 -1.69
C ALA A 75 -7.53 -39.88 -2.39
N GLY A 76 -7.53 -39.84 -3.73
CA GLY A 76 -6.41 -39.31 -4.51
C GLY A 76 -6.17 -37.82 -4.26
N ALA A 77 -7.23 -37.01 -4.20
CA ALA A 77 -7.13 -35.60 -3.86
C ALA A 77 -6.63 -35.38 -2.42
N GLY A 78 -7.12 -36.17 -1.46
CA GLY A 78 -6.69 -36.16 -0.06
C GLY A 78 -5.22 -36.52 0.09
N ALA A 79 -4.76 -37.59 -0.56
CA ALA A 79 -3.35 -38.00 -0.53
C ALA A 79 -2.42 -36.91 -1.08
N ARG A 80 -2.80 -36.27 -2.20
CA ARG A 80 -2.03 -35.13 -2.75
C ARG A 80 -1.99 -33.95 -1.79
N LEU A 81 -3.09 -33.63 -1.12
CA LEU A 81 -3.13 -32.56 -0.12
C LEU A 81 -2.23 -32.86 1.06
N VAL A 82 -2.26 -34.08 1.61
CA VAL A 82 -1.41 -34.50 2.73
C VAL A 82 0.08 -34.34 2.38
N LEU A 83 0.48 -34.61 1.14
CA LEU A 83 1.87 -34.46 0.68
C LEU A 83 2.23 -33.00 0.32
N ALA A 84 1.32 -32.25 -0.30
CA ALA A 84 1.62 -30.91 -0.82
C ALA A 84 1.50 -29.81 0.24
N LEU A 85 0.60 -29.96 1.21
CA LEU A 85 0.27 -28.91 2.17
C LEU A 85 1.42 -28.61 3.13
N PRO A 86 2.14 -29.60 3.71
CA PRO A 86 3.34 -29.33 4.51
C PRO A 86 4.42 -28.60 3.71
N ASN A 87 4.69 -29.05 2.48
CA ASN A 87 5.67 -28.42 1.60
C ASN A 87 5.30 -26.97 1.24
N LEU A 88 4.02 -26.70 1.00
CA LEU A 88 3.53 -25.36 0.73
C LEU A 88 3.70 -24.46 1.96
N VAL A 89 3.33 -24.95 3.15
CA VAL A 89 3.46 -24.22 4.41
C VAL A 89 4.93 -23.91 4.70
N GLU A 90 5.82 -24.89 4.59
CA GLU A 90 7.26 -24.69 4.80
C GLU A 90 7.86 -23.70 3.79
N ARG A 91 7.47 -23.78 2.51
CA ARG A 91 7.91 -22.81 1.51
C ARG A 91 7.42 -21.39 1.83
N ARG A 92 6.20 -21.24 2.36
CA ARG A 92 5.66 -19.92 2.77
C ARG A 92 6.36 -19.40 4.03
N ARG A 93 6.62 -20.26 5.02
CA ARG A 93 7.41 -19.92 6.22
C ARG A 93 8.82 -19.49 5.85
N GLY A 94 9.50 -20.24 4.98
CA GLY A 94 10.85 -19.88 4.51
C GLY A 94 10.89 -18.53 3.79
N ARG A 95 9.89 -18.22 2.95
CA ARG A 95 9.79 -16.89 2.31
C ARG A 95 9.60 -15.77 3.35
N LEU A 96 8.75 -15.97 4.35
CA LEU A 96 8.53 -15.00 5.41
C LEU A 96 9.79 -14.80 6.25
N ALA A 97 10.50 -15.88 6.60
CA ALA A 97 11.75 -15.84 7.33
C ALA A 97 12.83 -15.04 6.56
N LEU A 98 12.96 -15.29 5.25
CA LEU A 98 13.90 -14.54 4.40
C LEU A 98 13.54 -13.05 4.32
N CYS A 99 12.26 -12.71 4.13
CA CYS A 99 11.80 -11.32 4.13
C CYS A 99 12.05 -10.64 5.47
N SER A 100 11.79 -11.33 6.58
CA SER A 100 12.04 -10.85 7.94
C SER A 100 13.53 -10.59 8.17
N HIS A 101 14.41 -11.54 7.81
CA HIS A 101 15.86 -11.35 7.90
C HIS A 101 16.36 -10.18 7.05
N LYS A 102 15.87 -10.05 5.81
CA LYS A 102 16.23 -8.93 4.93
C LYS A 102 15.78 -7.59 5.50
N LEU A 103 14.56 -7.52 6.04
CA LEU A 103 14.03 -6.32 6.68
C LEU A 103 14.89 -5.95 7.90
N GLU A 104 15.18 -6.93 8.76
CA GLU A 104 15.97 -6.71 9.97
C GLU A 104 17.38 -6.24 9.63
N ALA A 105 18.06 -6.88 8.69
CA ALA A 105 19.37 -6.46 8.22
C ALA A 105 19.34 -5.04 7.61
N GLY A 106 18.31 -4.73 6.82
CA GLY A 106 18.10 -3.41 6.24
C GLY A 106 17.90 -2.33 7.31
N LEU A 107 17.08 -2.60 8.32
CA LEU A 107 16.84 -1.69 9.45
C LEU A 107 18.11 -1.46 10.26
N ARG A 108 18.85 -2.53 10.62
CA ARG A 108 20.13 -2.39 11.32
C ARG A 108 21.11 -1.55 10.52
N HIS A 109 21.20 -1.75 9.20
CA HIS A 109 22.08 -0.97 8.34
C HIS A 109 21.65 0.50 8.25
N ALA A 110 20.35 0.76 8.14
CA ALA A 110 19.80 2.12 8.11
C ALA A 110 20.10 2.87 9.42
N VAL A 111 19.85 2.23 10.57
CA VAL A 111 20.14 2.78 11.91
C VAL A 111 21.64 3.03 12.07
N ALA A 112 22.48 2.06 11.73
CA ALA A 112 23.94 2.24 11.77
C ALA A 112 24.43 3.35 10.82
N GLY A 113 23.80 3.51 9.66
CA GLY A 113 24.07 4.60 8.72
C GLY A 113 23.67 5.96 9.28
N SER A 114 22.53 6.06 9.95
CA SER A 114 22.07 7.27 10.63
C SER A 114 22.98 7.64 11.81
N HIS A 115 23.37 6.68 12.65
CA HIS A 115 24.34 6.92 13.73
C HIS A 115 25.70 7.37 13.20
N ARG A 116 26.21 6.74 12.12
CA ARG A 116 27.47 7.18 11.48
C ARG A 116 27.38 8.58 10.86
N ARG A 117 26.21 8.96 10.33
CA ARG A 117 25.97 10.34 9.87
C ARG A 117 25.94 11.32 11.03
N ALA A 118 25.17 11.02 12.08
CA ALA A 118 25.11 11.83 13.28
C ALA A 118 26.48 11.99 13.93
N ALA A 119 27.23 10.90 14.11
CA ALA A 119 28.58 10.93 14.67
C ALA A 119 29.52 11.80 13.82
N ARG A 120 29.48 11.73 12.49
CA ARG A 120 30.28 12.61 11.62
C ARG A 120 29.93 14.08 11.74
N ILE A 121 28.65 14.40 11.91
CA ILE A 121 28.21 15.79 12.12
C ILE A 121 28.69 16.26 13.49
N LEU A 122 28.49 15.45 14.53
CA LEU A 122 28.89 15.75 15.90
C LEU A 122 30.41 15.89 16.06
N THR A 123 31.22 15.09 15.36
CA THR A 123 32.68 15.25 15.38
C THR A 123 33.16 16.50 14.64
N ARG A 124 32.43 16.95 13.61
CA ARG A 124 32.69 18.24 12.95
C ARG A 124 32.23 19.44 13.80
N LEU A 125 31.16 19.27 14.55
CA LEU A 125 30.71 20.14 15.63
C LEU A 125 31.50 19.92 16.93
N SER A 126 32.73 19.38 16.83
CA SER A 126 33.62 19.37 17.98
C SER A 126 33.90 20.81 18.41
N ASP A 127 34.03 20.99 19.71
CA ASP A 127 34.15 22.30 20.31
C ASP A 127 35.53 22.93 20.07
N ALA A 128 36.54 22.14 19.69
CA ALA A 128 37.87 22.63 19.34
C ALA A 128 37.89 23.56 18.10
N PRO A 129 37.34 23.19 16.92
CA PRO A 129 37.25 24.09 15.78
C PRO A 129 36.34 25.29 16.04
N LEU A 130 35.27 25.14 16.83
CA LEU A 130 34.41 26.26 17.22
C LEU A 130 35.17 27.27 18.09
N ARG A 131 35.90 26.78 19.11
CA ARG A 131 36.77 27.60 19.96
C ARG A 131 37.92 28.23 19.18
N ALA A 132 38.53 27.50 18.24
CA ALA A 132 39.59 28.02 17.37
C ALA A 132 39.07 29.13 16.46
N ALA A 133 37.88 28.96 15.87
CA ALA A 133 37.22 29.99 15.11
C ALA A 133 36.97 31.23 15.99
N LEU A 134 36.34 31.07 17.16
CA LEU A 134 36.08 32.18 18.09
C LEU A 134 37.36 32.93 18.50
N ARG A 135 38.46 32.21 18.77
CA ARG A 135 39.77 32.83 19.03
C ARG A 135 40.26 33.63 17.83
N ALA A 136 40.15 33.09 16.62
CA ALA A 136 40.55 33.80 15.40
C ALA A 136 39.70 35.06 15.17
N TRP A 137 38.39 35.02 15.41
CA TRP A 137 37.52 36.19 15.33
C TRP A 137 37.93 37.26 16.36
N ARG A 138 38.17 36.86 17.62
CA ARG A 138 38.65 37.79 18.68
C ARG A 138 39.98 38.43 18.33
N ALA A 139 40.96 37.64 17.89
CA ALA A 139 42.26 38.16 17.48
C ALA A 139 42.14 39.15 16.29
N ARG A 140 41.23 38.89 15.35
CA ARG A 140 40.95 39.82 14.25
C ARG A 140 40.32 41.13 14.74
N THR A 141 39.35 41.06 15.64
CA THR A 141 38.70 42.26 16.19
C THR A 141 39.64 43.08 17.05
N GLU A 142 40.46 42.43 17.87
CA GLU A 142 41.50 43.09 18.68
C GLU A 142 42.57 43.73 17.79
N GLY A 143 43.05 43.01 16.78
CA GLY A 143 44.01 43.53 15.81
C GLY A 143 43.45 44.69 14.99
N ALA A 144 42.18 44.64 14.59
CA ALA A 144 41.51 45.75 13.93
C ALA A 144 41.35 46.97 14.85
N GLY A 145 41.00 46.74 16.12
CA GLY A 145 40.94 47.79 17.14
C GLY A 145 42.30 48.45 17.39
N GLY A 146 43.37 47.67 17.53
CA GLY A 146 44.72 48.21 17.70
C GLY A 146 45.20 49.01 16.49
N ARG A 147 44.86 48.59 15.26
CA ARG A 147 45.15 49.37 14.06
C ARG A 147 44.38 50.69 14.05
N LEU A 148 43.08 50.68 14.38
CA LEU A 148 42.27 51.89 14.48
C LEU A 148 42.84 52.86 15.52
N GLU A 149 43.27 52.35 16.68
CA GLU A 149 43.90 53.18 17.72
C GLU A 149 45.23 53.76 17.22
N ALA A 150 46.03 53.01 16.46
CA ALA A 150 47.32 53.47 15.94
C ALA A 150 47.20 54.63 14.92
N VAL A 151 46.13 54.68 14.13
CA VAL A 151 45.84 55.79 13.20
C VAL A 151 44.92 56.86 13.80
N SER A 152 44.49 56.71 15.06
CA SER A 152 43.61 57.68 15.71
C SER A 152 44.40 58.91 16.18
N PRO A 153 44.03 60.14 15.76
CA PRO A 153 44.62 61.36 16.29
C PRO A 153 44.50 61.48 17.81
N LEU A 154 43.43 60.93 18.39
CA LEU A 154 43.22 60.89 19.84
C LEU A 154 44.26 60.04 20.57
N ALA A 155 44.78 58.98 19.95
CA ALA A 155 45.81 58.15 20.55
C ALA A 155 47.16 58.90 20.62
N VAL A 156 47.43 59.79 19.67
CA VAL A 156 48.60 60.69 19.70
C VAL A 156 48.47 61.69 20.85
N LEU A 157 47.28 62.29 21.00
CA LEU A 157 47.01 63.23 22.09
C LEU A 157 47.13 62.58 23.48
N ARG A 158 46.63 61.33 23.64
CA ARG A 158 46.75 60.56 24.90
C ARG A 158 48.19 60.22 25.29
N ARG A 159 49.14 60.24 24.35
CA ARG A 159 50.56 60.02 24.62
C ARG A 159 51.29 61.29 25.10
N GLY A 160 50.57 62.40 25.30
CA GLY A 160 51.11 63.66 25.80
C GLY A 160 51.57 64.62 24.72
N TYR A 161 51.21 64.37 23.46
CA TYR A 161 51.40 65.31 22.37
C TYR A 161 50.20 66.22 22.24
N VAL A 162 50.42 67.38 21.61
CA VAL A 162 49.41 68.41 21.40
C VAL A 162 49.34 68.70 19.92
N VAL A 163 48.13 68.80 19.38
CA VAL A 163 47.93 69.30 18.02
C VAL A 163 47.79 70.82 18.09
N VAL A 164 48.71 71.53 17.44
CA VAL A 164 48.70 72.98 17.33
C VAL A 164 47.90 73.35 16.08
N SER A 165 46.93 74.23 16.23
CA SER A 165 46.17 74.78 15.10
C SER A 165 46.09 76.30 15.16
N ASP A 166 45.89 76.93 14.01
CA ASP A 166 45.57 78.36 13.95
C ASP A 166 44.13 78.63 14.43
N GLN A 167 43.75 79.90 14.50
CA GLN A 167 42.43 80.36 14.90
C GLN A 167 41.29 79.79 14.03
N ASP A 168 41.61 79.49 12.77
CA ASP A 168 40.69 78.89 11.80
C ASP A 168 40.63 77.35 11.88
N GLY A 169 41.37 76.73 12.81
CA GLY A 169 41.37 75.28 13.04
C GLY A 169 42.29 74.47 12.11
N HIS A 170 43.11 75.13 11.29
CA HIS A 170 44.12 74.47 10.45
C HIS A 170 45.31 74.02 11.28
N ALA A 171 45.68 72.74 11.21
CA ALA A 171 46.81 72.19 11.95
C ALA A 171 48.15 72.74 11.41
N LEU A 172 48.98 73.26 12.31
CA LEU A 172 50.29 73.83 12.00
C LEU A 172 51.34 72.74 12.25
N THR A 173 51.91 72.20 11.19
CA THR A 173 52.84 71.05 11.26
C THR A 173 54.31 71.45 11.15
N GLU A 174 54.59 72.67 10.69
CA GLU A 174 55.93 73.21 10.46
C GLU A 174 56.14 74.47 11.28
N SER A 175 57.34 74.66 11.83
CA SER A 175 57.67 75.83 12.65
C SER A 175 57.59 77.16 11.88
N GLY A 176 57.92 77.16 10.58
CA GLY A 176 57.88 78.36 9.73
C GLY A 176 56.46 78.91 9.47
N GLN A 177 55.43 78.11 9.75
CA GLN A 177 54.02 78.53 9.64
C GLN A 177 53.57 79.37 10.83
N VAL A 178 54.37 79.44 11.91
CA VAL A 178 54.05 80.16 13.14
C VAL A 178 54.72 81.53 13.15
N ARG A 179 53.90 82.60 13.13
CA ARG A 179 54.40 83.98 13.19
C ARG A 179 54.52 84.48 14.62
N ARG A 180 55.49 85.36 14.86
CA ARG A 180 55.66 86.01 16.15
C ARG A 180 54.41 86.82 16.54
N GLY A 181 53.87 86.53 17.72
CA GLY A 181 52.67 87.13 18.27
C GLY A 181 51.34 86.46 17.84
N GLN A 182 51.38 85.40 17.03
CA GLN A 182 50.20 84.67 16.57
C GLN A 182 49.51 83.91 17.71
N LEU A 183 48.18 83.94 17.73
CA LEU A 183 47.35 83.12 18.62
C LEU A 183 47.23 81.71 18.06
N LEU A 184 47.54 80.73 18.88
CA LEU A 184 47.55 79.31 18.56
C LEU A 184 46.55 78.60 19.47
N ARG A 185 45.88 77.58 18.94
CA ARG A 185 45.05 76.69 19.73
C ARG A 185 45.74 75.35 19.90
N LEU A 186 45.90 74.94 21.15
CA LEU A 186 46.54 73.71 21.57
C LEU A 186 45.47 72.71 21.98
N ARG A 187 45.26 71.66 21.18
CA ARG A 187 44.33 70.58 21.51
C ARG A 187 45.06 69.47 22.26
N PHE A 188 44.62 69.22 23.49
CA PHE A 188 45.02 68.12 24.35
C PHE A 188 43.99 66.98 24.29
N CYS A 189 44.27 65.86 24.96
CA CYS A 189 43.37 64.71 24.96
C CYS A 189 42.04 64.96 25.68
N ASP A 190 42.01 65.94 26.57
CA ASP A 190 40.94 66.25 27.52
C ASP A 190 40.36 67.67 27.35
N GLY A 191 40.97 68.52 26.52
CA GLY A 191 40.51 69.89 26.30
C GLY A 191 41.35 70.69 25.32
N GLU A 192 41.03 71.97 25.17
CA GLU A 192 41.75 72.91 24.32
C GLU A 192 42.23 74.11 25.14
N VAL A 193 43.42 74.61 24.84
CA VAL A 193 44.00 75.78 25.49
C VAL A 193 44.52 76.74 24.43
N ASP A 194 44.23 78.03 24.57
CA ASP A 194 44.79 79.05 23.69
C ASP A 194 46.18 79.47 24.18
N ALA A 195 47.12 79.62 23.25
CA ALA A 195 48.51 80.01 23.49
C ALA A 195 48.93 81.11 22.51
N ARG A 196 50.02 81.83 22.80
CA ARG A 196 50.54 82.87 21.93
C ARG A 196 52.03 82.64 21.65
N ALA A 197 52.43 82.67 20.39
CA ALA A 197 53.83 82.45 20.00
C ALA A 197 54.70 83.68 20.30
N GLU A 198 55.71 83.56 21.14
CA GLU A 198 56.62 84.68 21.47
C GLU A 198 57.86 84.78 20.56
N GLY A 199 58.17 83.71 19.81
CA GLY A 199 59.24 83.65 18.81
C GLY A 199 59.00 82.53 17.78
N GLY A 200 59.08 82.90 16.50
CA GLY A 200 59.01 82.01 15.34
C GLY A 200 59.64 82.73 14.16
N GLU A 201 60.72 82.18 13.62
CA GLU A 201 61.32 82.66 12.37
C GLU A 201 60.54 82.00 11.24
N ALA A 202 59.71 82.79 10.54
CA ALA A 202 59.21 82.40 9.24
C ALA A 202 60.38 82.59 8.26
N GLU A 203 61.01 81.49 7.84
CA GLU A 203 61.92 81.54 6.70
C GLU A 203 61.09 81.80 5.44
N ASP A 204 61.44 82.86 4.70
CA ASP A 204 60.88 83.22 3.38
C ASP A 204 61.27 82.21 2.28
#